data_AF-A0A2G9XKC0-F1
#
_entry.id   AF-A0A2G9XKC0-F1
#
_cell.length_a   1.000
_cell.length_b   1.000
_cell.length_c   1.000
_cell.angle_alpha   90.00
_cell.angle_beta   90.00
_cell.angle_gamma   90.00
#
_symmetry.space_group_name_H-M   'P 1'
#
loop_
_entity.id
_entity.type
_entity.pdbx_description
1 polymer ?
#
loop_
_entity_poly.entity_id
_entity_poly.type
_entity_poly.pdbx_seq_one_letter_code
_entity_poly.pdbx_strand_id
1 'polypeptide(L)' 'MEVLESLFARALKLESPWKITKIEFHEGEGVIKVFVDFPRGSVFSCPACGKDVKAYD' A
#
# COMPACT_ATOMS: atom_id res chain seq x y z
N MET A 1 1.21 -15.76 0.11
CA MET A 1 1.72 -14.39 0.28
C MET A 1 3.09 -14.39 -0.35
N GLU A 2 3.21 -13.76 -1.51
CA GLU A 2 4.44 -13.82 -2.29
C GLU A 2 5.54 -13.06 -1.54
N VAL A 3 6.75 -13.61 -1.49
CA VAL A 3 7.88 -13.02 -0.75
C VAL A 3 8.12 -11.56 -1.17
N LEU A 4 7.92 -11.24 -2.45
CA LEU A 4 8.03 -9.88 -3.02
C LEU A 4 7.04 -8.89 -2.41
N GLU A 5 5.77 -9.26 -2.25
CA GLU A 5 4.75 -8.39 -1.66
C GLU A 5 5.14 -8.02 -0.22
N SER A 6 5.56 -9.01 0.58
CA SER A 6 5.98 -8.76 1.96
C SER A 6 7.25 -7.90 2.06
N LEU A 7 8.19 -8.07 1.10
CA LEU A 7 9.40 -7.26 1.03
C LEU A 7 9.06 -5.80 0.77
N PHE A 8 8.29 -5.51 -0.27
CA PHE A 8 7.92 -4.14 -0.62
C PHE A 8 7.01 -3.51 0.43
N ALA A 9 6.06 -4.27 1.00
CA ALA A 9 5.21 -3.77 2.06
C ALA A 9 6.03 -3.34 3.29
N ARG A 10 7.03 -4.14 3.67
CA ARG A 10 7.93 -3.79 4.76
C ARG A 10 8.86 -2.63 4.40
N ALA A 11 9.42 -2.61 3.19
CA ALA A 11 10.32 -1.56 2.73
C ALA A 11 9.63 -0.19 2.65
N LEU A 12 8.36 -0.17 2.21
CA LEU A 12 7.53 1.04 2.13
C LEU A 12 6.79 1.35 3.45
N LYS A 13 7.01 0.55 4.50
CA LYS A 13 6.33 0.66 5.80
C LYS A 13 4.81 0.76 5.66
N LEU A 14 4.24 -0.11 4.81
CA LEU A 14 2.80 -0.22 4.65
C LEU A 14 2.20 -0.92 5.87
N GLU A 15 1.33 -0.21 6.56
CA GLU A 15 0.56 -0.72 7.69
C GLU A 15 -0.90 -0.95 7.28
N SER A 16 -1.61 -1.82 8.00
CA SER A 16 -3.05 -2.01 7.77
C SER A 16 -3.76 -0.65 7.79
N PRO A 17 -4.64 -0.35 6.82
CA PRO A 17 -5.30 -1.26 5.87
C PRO A 17 -4.64 -1.36 4.48
N TRP A 18 -3.45 -0.75 4.30
CA TRP A 18 -2.74 -0.76 3.02
C TRP A 18 -2.26 -2.17 2.65
N LYS A 19 -2.40 -2.52 1.38
CA LYS A 19 -1.91 -3.78 0.80
C LYS A 19 -1.35 -3.54 -0.58
N ILE A 20 -0.34 -4.33 -0.96
CA ILE A 20 0.13 -4.37 -2.34
C ILE A 20 -0.88 -5.18 -3.16
N THR A 21 -1.27 -4.66 -4.30
CA THR A 21 -2.22 -5.31 -5.22
C THR A 21 -1.56 -5.81 -6.50
N LYS A 22 -0.44 -5.20 -6.89
CA LYS A 22 0.30 -5.58 -8.10
C LYS A 22 1.74 -5.09 -8.03
N ILE A 23 2.65 -5.83 -8.63
CA ILE A 23 4.04 -5.42 -8.87
C ILE A 23 4.32 -5.63 -10.36
N GLU A 24 4.82 -4.60 -11.04
CA GLU A 24 5.22 -4.65 -12.44
C GLU A 24 6.70 -4.30 -12.59
N PHE A 25 7.41 -5.08 -13.40
CA PHE A 25 8.81 -4.86 -13.72
C PHE A 25 8.93 -4.31 -15.15
N HIS A 26 9.45 -3.10 -15.28
CA HIS A 26 9.78 -2.47 -16.55
C HIS A 26 11.29 -2.56 -16.76
N GLU A 27 11.77 -3.75 -17.12
CA GLU A 27 13.21 -4.05 -17.27
C GLU A 27 13.90 -3.13 -18.28
N GLY A 28 13.20 -2.75 -19.37
CA GLY A 28 13.72 -1.82 -20.37
C GLY A 28 13.98 -0.41 -19.84
N GLU A 29 13.35 -0.03 -18.73
CA GLU A 29 13.49 1.29 -18.10
C GLU A 29 14.20 1.20 -16.73
N GLY A 30 14.46 0.00 -16.22
CA GLY A 30 14.99 -0.21 -14.87
C GLY A 30 14.01 0.22 -13.76
N VAL A 31 12.70 0.19 -14.03
CA VAL A 31 11.66 0.69 -13.12
C VAL A 31 10.83 -0.47 -12.57
N ILE A 32 10.55 -0.43 -11.28
CA ILE A 32 9.59 -1.32 -10.62
C ILE A 32 8.38 -0.47 -10.21
N LYS A 33 7.20 -0.82 -10.69
CA LYS A 33 5.95 -0.19 -10.26
C LYS A 33 5.27 -1.08 -9.23
N VAL A 34 5.07 -0.52 -8.04
CA VAL A 34 4.37 -1.19 -6.93
C VAL A 34 3.03 -0.50 -6.75
N PHE A 35 1.95 -1.24 -6.94
CA PHE A 35 0.59 -0.74 -6.79
C PHE A 35 0.11 -1.07 -5.38
N VAL A 36 -0.37 -0.04 -4.68
CA VAL A 36 -0.83 -0.13 -3.31
C VAL A 36 -2.28 0.33 -3.26
N ASP A 37 -3.10 -0.42 -2.54
CA ASP A 37 -4.53 -0.15 -2.38
C ASP A 37 -5.01 -0.55 -0.99
N PHE A 38 -6.27 -0.30 -0.67
CA PHE A 38 -6.91 -0.67 0.58
C PHE A 38 -8.34 -1.20 0.33
N PRO A 39 -8.85 -2.11 1.18
CA PRO A 39 -10.23 -2.57 1.06
C PRO A 39 -11.25 -1.43 1.18
N ARG A 40 -12.36 -1.48 0.44
CA ARG A 40 -13.46 -0.52 0.62
C ARG A 40 -13.96 -0.52 2.07
N GLY A 41 -14.26 0.67 2.59
CA GLY A 41 -14.66 0.84 3.99
C GLY A 41 -13.50 0.83 5.00
N SER A 42 -12.25 0.83 4.51
CA SER A 42 -11.08 1.00 5.34
C SER A 42 -11.10 2.30 6.13
N VAL A 43 -10.56 2.21 7.34
CA VAL A 43 -10.44 3.30 8.29
C VAL A 43 -8.97 3.61 8.48
N PHE A 44 -8.66 4.90 8.50
CA PHE A 44 -7.32 5.44 8.63
C PHE A 44 -7.27 6.36 9.84
N SER A 45 -6.14 6.35 10.53
CA SER A 45 -5.90 7.36 11.56
C SER A 45 -5.56 8.69 10.88
N CYS A 46 -6.34 9.73 11.17
CA CYS A 46 -6.09 11.05 10.62
C CYS A 46 -4.74 11.60 11.14
N PRO A 47 -3.79 11.99 10.27
CA PRO A 47 -2.48 12.49 10.72
C PRO A 47 -2.56 13.81 11.48
N ALA A 48 -3.66 14.57 11.32
CA ALA A 48 -3.85 15.85 11.99
C ALA A 48 -4.48 15.75 13.38
N CYS A 49 -5.37 14.78 13.60
CA CYS A 49 -6.16 14.69 14.84
C CYS A 49 -6.21 13.30 15.50
N GLY A 50 -5.59 12.29 14.89
CA GLY A 50 -5.51 10.92 15.38
C GLY A 50 -6.82 10.13 15.37
N LYS A 51 -7.94 10.73 14.94
CA LYS A 51 -9.23 10.05 14.86
C LYS A 51 -9.28 9.11 13.67
N ASP A 52 -9.97 8.00 13.89
CA ASP A 52 -10.34 7.04 12.87
C ASP A 52 -11.33 7.66 11.88
N VAL A 53 -10.88 7.84 10.64
CA VAL A 53 -11.65 8.42 9.54
C VAL A 53 -11.70 7.44 8.38
N LYS A 54 -12.82 7.45 7.64
CA LYS A 54 -12.91 6.68 6.40
C LYS A 54 -12.12 7.38 5.30
N ALA A 55 -11.56 6.59 4.38
CA ALA A 55 -11.07 7.16 3.13
C ALA A 55 -12.21 7.89 2.42
N TYR A 56 -11.87 9.04 1.85
CA TYR A 56 -12.75 9.75 0.92
C TYR A 56 -12.69 9.01 -0.43
N ASP A 57 -13.85 8.72 -1.02
CA ASP A 57 -14.00 8.05 -2.32
C ASP A 57 -14.03 9.10 -3.46
#